data_AF-A0A078KZ48-F1
#
_entry.id   AF-A0A078KZ48-F1
#
_cell.length_a   1.000
_cell.length_b   1.000
_cell.length_c   1.000
_cell.angle_alpha   90.00
_cell.angle_beta   90.00
_cell.angle_gamma   90.00
#
_symmetry.space_group_name_H-M   'P 1'
#
loop_
_entity.id
_entity.type
_entity.pdbx_description
1 polymer ?
#
loop_
_entity_poly.entity_id
_entity_poly.type
_entity_poly.pdbx_seq_one_letter_code
_entity_poly.pdbx_strand_id
1 'polypeptide(L)'
;MSAIELIRKRLQERGINAEVPNRVIGFMILERTGYFDFPEYHLDTAFNPGLIRASFEIRPAQTGVSSPEIARQLYNSQVRVMDYFDSASSQYRFPNQTGFYFHISNEEVEEAVVNSSFYLALGDLSQLSLRELIKIEDNLELYRNYFNQHVASALQHNVRAFIQQNFTKVQVRQARAYAEKEDELRNAMLQQEYRFDEAFVRLDKKVSELMLKAAELTFIGDSSQKNDDFRLGYERVASLANDLSTNLSEERRTFFRINPNLPGLRLFRIRCEHYIDVVEEEFAKYRQAGVWYDELHPIVRGLLDCCRALAGVVAALTVVPAVLVEIYAPHGFLGTFFQRPKTDSLKKLESFEHDILGEGGVIDELKRVVAPRR
;
A
#
# COMPACT_ATOMS: atom_id res chain seq x y z
N MET A 1 -11.00 14.14 27.03
CA MET A 1 -11.73 15.26 26.38
C MET A 1 -11.83 14.90 24.92
N SER A 2 -13.00 14.97 24.30
CA SER A 2 -13.15 14.55 22.91
C SER A 2 -12.41 15.48 21.94
N ALA A 3 -12.02 14.97 20.75
CA ALA A 3 -11.43 15.79 19.69
C ALA A 3 -12.30 16.99 19.30
N ILE A 4 -13.63 16.81 19.25
CA ILE A 4 -14.60 17.88 18.98
C ILE A 4 -14.53 18.97 20.06
N GLU A 5 -14.49 18.59 21.33
CA GLU A 5 -14.40 19.54 22.45
C GLU A 5 -13.07 20.30 22.44
N LEU A 6 -11.97 19.61 22.10
CA LEU A 6 -10.65 20.21 22.00
C LEU A 6 -10.62 21.32 20.92
N ILE A 7 -11.15 21.05 19.72
CA ILE A 7 -11.20 22.05 18.64
C ILE A 7 -12.18 23.18 19.00
N ARG A 8 -13.36 22.86 19.54
CA ARG A 8 -14.36 23.85 19.95
C ARG A 8 -13.78 24.82 20.97
N LYS A 9 -13.06 24.31 21.96
CA LYS A 9 -12.36 25.12 22.97
C LYS A 9 -11.39 26.11 22.33
N ARG A 10 -10.54 25.65 21.38
CA ARG A 10 -9.60 26.53 20.66
C ARG A 10 -10.28 27.60 19.82
N LEU A 11 -11.37 27.26 19.13
CA LEU A 11 -12.15 28.23 18.36
C LEU A 11 -12.76 29.31 19.26
N GLN A 12 -13.29 28.92 20.42
CA GLN A 12 -13.81 29.84 21.43
C GLN A 12 -12.72 30.75 22.00
N GLU A 13 -11.54 30.21 22.32
CA GLU A 13 -10.36 31.00 22.75
C GLU A 13 -9.96 32.07 21.72
N ARG A 14 -10.30 31.87 20.44
CA ARG A 14 -10.05 32.81 19.34
C ARG A 14 -11.24 33.70 18.99
N GLY A 15 -12.34 33.61 19.73
CA GLY A 15 -13.57 34.36 19.43
C GLY A 15 -14.25 33.92 18.13
N ILE A 16 -13.92 32.74 17.60
CA ILE A 16 -14.53 32.17 16.39
C ILE A 16 -15.72 31.32 16.82
N ASN A 17 -16.93 31.83 16.61
CA ASN A 17 -18.14 31.06 16.86
C ASN A 17 -18.51 30.23 15.62
N ALA A 18 -17.86 29.07 15.46
CA ALA A 18 -18.12 28.15 14.36
C ALA A 18 -18.29 26.73 14.87
N GLU A 19 -19.25 26.00 14.31
CA GLU A 19 -19.35 24.56 14.48
C GLU A 19 -18.29 23.85 13.62
N VAL A 20 -17.70 22.80 14.17
CA VAL A 20 -16.73 21.94 13.47
C VAL A 20 -17.46 20.65 13.10
N PRO A 21 -17.92 20.50 11.86
CA PRO A 21 -18.57 19.27 11.43
C PRO A 21 -17.57 18.11 11.43
N ASN A 22 -18.05 16.91 11.75
CA ASN A 22 -17.21 15.71 11.92
C ASN A 22 -16.31 15.39 10.72
N ARG A 23 -16.73 15.78 9.50
CA ARG A 23 -15.90 15.65 8.28
C ARG A 23 -14.54 16.34 8.37
N VAL A 24 -14.44 17.44 9.14
CA VAL A 24 -13.18 18.17 9.34
C VAL A 24 -12.22 17.35 10.18
N ILE A 25 -12.73 16.68 11.21
CA ILE A 25 -11.93 15.77 12.05
C ILE A 25 -11.44 14.60 11.20
N GLY A 26 -12.28 14.06 10.31
CA GLY A 26 -11.86 13.05 9.35
C GLY A 26 -10.68 13.54 8.52
N PHE A 27 -10.79 14.74 7.95
CA PHE A 27 -9.70 15.33 7.17
C PHE A 27 -8.42 15.59 7.99
N MET A 28 -8.53 16.01 9.25
CA MET A 28 -7.39 16.14 10.17
C MET A 28 -6.70 14.80 10.44
N ILE A 29 -7.46 13.72 10.59
CA ILE A 29 -6.95 12.35 10.74
C ILE A 29 -6.19 11.93 9.48
N LEU A 30 -6.72 12.26 8.31
CA LEU A 30 -6.15 11.86 7.01
C LEU A 30 -4.97 12.71 6.57
N GLU A 31 -4.91 13.99 6.98
CA GLU A 31 -3.71 14.82 6.80
C GLU A 31 -2.47 14.11 7.35
N ARG A 32 -2.61 13.36 8.46
CA ARG A 32 -1.51 12.58 9.06
C ARG A 32 -1.07 11.39 8.21
N THR A 33 -1.97 10.81 7.41
CA THR A 33 -1.62 9.71 6.49
C THR A 33 -0.94 10.21 5.21
N GLY A 34 -0.88 11.53 5.00
CA GLY A 34 -0.27 12.16 3.83
C GLY A 34 -1.09 12.03 2.55
N TYR A 35 -2.36 11.65 2.64
CA TYR A 35 -3.21 11.34 1.49
C TYR A 35 -4.43 12.27 1.42
N PHE A 36 -4.48 13.13 0.40
CA PHE A 36 -5.53 14.15 0.23
C PHE A 36 -6.50 13.88 -0.93
N ASP A 37 -6.32 12.80 -1.70
CA ASP A 37 -6.99 12.61 -2.99
C ASP A 37 -8.42 12.04 -2.94
N PHE A 38 -9.07 12.01 -1.78
CA PHE A 38 -10.46 11.51 -1.69
C PHE A 38 -11.47 12.64 -1.56
N PRO A 39 -12.46 12.72 -2.47
CA PRO A 39 -13.38 13.84 -2.47
C PRO A 39 -14.45 13.76 -1.36
N GLU A 40 -14.71 12.59 -0.76
CA GLU A 40 -15.79 12.42 0.22
C GLU A 40 -15.44 11.44 1.34
N TYR A 41 -15.20 11.97 2.54
CA TYR A 41 -15.09 11.18 3.77
C TYR A 41 -16.32 11.40 4.64
N HIS A 42 -16.90 10.30 5.11
CA HIS A 42 -17.99 10.35 6.08
C HIS A 42 -17.46 9.82 7.41
N LEU A 43 -17.19 10.75 8.34
CA LEU A 43 -17.05 10.34 9.72
C LEU A 43 -18.47 10.00 10.19
N ASP A 44 -18.71 8.73 10.55
CA ASP A 44 -20.01 8.35 11.10
C ASP A 44 -20.30 9.23 12.31
N THR A 45 -21.48 9.86 12.32
CA THR A 45 -21.97 10.70 13.41
C THR A 45 -22.10 9.96 14.74
N ALA A 46 -21.99 8.63 14.73
CA ALA A 46 -21.76 7.82 15.92
C ALA A 46 -20.31 7.90 16.44
N PHE A 47 -19.57 8.99 16.20
CA PHE A 47 -18.44 9.38 17.05
C PHE A 47 -18.98 9.62 18.46
N ASN A 48 -19.07 8.54 19.23
CA ASN A 48 -19.42 8.59 20.62
C ASN A 48 -18.12 8.74 21.42
N PRO A 49 -17.82 9.93 21.95
CA PRO A 49 -16.58 10.16 22.71
C PRO A 49 -16.48 9.32 23.99
N GLY A 50 -17.54 8.62 24.40
CA GLY A 50 -17.52 7.60 25.45
C GLY A 50 -17.07 6.21 24.99
N LEU A 51 -16.88 5.97 23.69
CA LEU A 51 -16.31 4.73 23.17
C LEU A 51 -14.79 4.81 23.18
N ILE A 52 -14.13 3.67 23.40
CA ILE A 52 -12.66 3.55 23.38
C ILE A 52 -12.09 3.80 21.96
N ARG A 53 -12.93 3.69 20.92
CA ARG A 53 -12.53 3.83 19.53
C ARG A 53 -13.48 4.74 18.75
N ALA A 54 -12.90 5.64 17.97
CA ALA A 54 -13.57 6.43 16.95
C ALA A 54 -13.78 5.61 15.69
N SER A 55 -14.93 5.80 15.03
CA SER A 55 -15.25 5.13 13.77
C SER A 55 -15.31 6.16 12.63
N PHE A 56 -14.70 5.86 11.49
CA PHE A 56 -14.89 6.66 10.27
C PHE A 56 -14.92 5.78 9.04
N GLU A 57 -15.56 6.31 8.00
CA GLU A 57 -15.77 5.61 6.74
C GLU A 57 -15.07 6.35 5.59
N ILE A 58 -14.31 5.58 4.80
CA ILE A 58 -13.76 6.04 3.53
C ILE A 58 -14.66 5.52 2.41
N ARG A 59 -15.24 6.43 1.62
CA ARG A 59 -16.03 6.11 0.42
C ARG A 59 -15.42 6.79 -0.80
N PRO A 60 -15.57 6.23 -2.00
CA PRO A 60 -15.27 6.96 -3.21
C PRO A 60 -16.35 8.01 -3.41
N ALA A 61 -15.97 9.14 -4.00
CA ALA A 61 -16.95 10.12 -4.43
C ALA A 61 -17.98 9.47 -5.35
N GLN A 62 -19.25 9.87 -5.22
CA GLN A 62 -20.34 9.45 -6.11
C GLN A 62 -20.07 9.90 -7.55
N THR A 63 -19.15 9.22 -8.22
CA THR A 63 -18.80 9.44 -9.61
C THR A 63 -19.27 8.20 -10.35
N GLY A 64 -19.97 8.40 -11.48
CA GLY A 64 -20.44 7.32 -12.36
C GLY A 64 -19.32 6.52 -13.04
N VAL A 65 -18.12 6.53 -12.44
CA VAL A 65 -16.94 5.81 -12.86
C VAL A 65 -17.01 4.42 -12.22
N SER A 66 -17.58 3.45 -12.92
CA SER A 66 -17.25 2.05 -12.65
C SER A 66 -15.82 1.82 -13.14
N SER A 67 -14.84 1.81 -12.25
CA SER A 67 -13.47 1.50 -12.67
C SER A 67 -12.69 0.86 -11.51
N PRO A 68 -11.98 -0.25 -11.75
CA PRO A 68 -11.00 -0.85 -10.84
C PRO A 68 -10.05 0.14 -10.14
N GLU A 69 -9.85 1.32 -10.73
CA GLU A 69 -9.07 2.42 -10.16
C GLU A 69 -9.62 2.94 -8.83
N ILE A 70 -10.94 3.08 -8.69
CA ILE A 70 -11.57 3.50 -7.42
C ILE A 70 -11.34 2.44 -6.35
N ALA A 71 -11.56 1.17 -6.68
CA ALA A 71 -11.33 0.07 -5.74
C ALA A 71 -9.86 0.01 -5.29
N ARG A 72 -8.94 0.31 -6.21
CA ARG A 72 -7.50 0.39 -5.94
C ARG A 72 -7.15 1.56 -5.03
N GLN A 73 -7.65 2.76 -5.30
CA GLN A 73 -7.41 3.93 -4.44
C GLN A 73 -7.96 3.71 -3.02
N LEU A 74 -9.16 3.12 -2.91
CA LEU A 74 -9.77 2.83 -1.61
C LEU A 74 -8.92 1.83 -0.81
N TYR A 75 -8.44 0.77 -1.47
CA TYR A 75 -7.57 -0.21 -0.84
C TYR A 75 -6.27 0.44 -0.35
N ASN A 76 -5.64 1.30 -1.16
CA ASN A 76 -4.40 1.96 -0.75
C ASN A 76 -4.63 2.92 0.43
N SER A 77 -5.80 3.57 0.50
CA SER A 77 -6.17 4.36 1.68
C SER A 77 -6.37 3.50 2.91
N GLN A 78 -6.97 2.32 2.74
CA GLN A 78 -7.11 1.35 3.82
C GLN A 78 -5.75 0.93 4.36
N VAL A 79 -4.83 0.52 3.49
CA VAL A 79 -3.47 0.14 3.87
C VAL A 79 -2.80 1.27 4.65
N ARG A 80 -2.83 2.51 4.15
CA ARG A 80 -2.21 3.65 4.83
C ARG A 80 -2.80 3.95 6.21
N VAL A 81 -4.13 3.88 6.35
CA VAL A 81 -4.76 4.07 7.66
C VAL A 81 -4.31 2.98 8.63
N MET A 82 -4.29 1.72 8.18
CA MET A 82 -3.84 0.58 8.97
C MET A 82 -2.34 0.66 9.33
N ASP A 83 -1.53 1.26 8.46
CA ASP A 83 -0.10 1.46 8.71
C ASP A 83 0.18 2.64 9.63
N TYR A 84 -0.60 3.70 9.53
CA TYR A 84 -0.36 4.90 10.31
C TYR A 84 -0.81 4.70 11.75
N PHE A 85 -2.00 4.12 11.94
CA PHE A 85 -2.63 3.93 13.23
C PHE A 85 -2.48 2.49 13.69
N ASP A 86 -1.72 2.27 14.78
CA ASP A 86 -1.47 0.93 15.32
C ASP A 86 -2.76 0.25 15.80
N SER A 87 -3.73 1.04 16.27
CA SER A 87 -5.01 0.47 16.70
C SER A 87 -6.03 0.30 15.58
N ALA A 88 -5.72 0.78 14.36
CA ALA A 88 -6.65 0.71 13.25
C ALA A 88 -7.04 -0.75 12.98
N SER A 89 -8.34 -0.97 12.93
CA SER A 89 -8.91 -2.25 12.51
C SER A 89 -10.03 -1.99 11.53
N SER A 90 -9.97 -2.61 10.35
CA SER A 90 -11.07 -2.58 9.38
C SER A 90 -12.08 -3.68 9.71
N GLN A 91 -13.33 -3.32 10.02
CA GLN A 91 -14.31 -4.32 10.46
C GLN A 91 -15.16 -4.93 9.34
N TYR A 92 -15.45 -4.23 8.24
CA TYR A 92 -16.37 -4.74 7.23
C TYR A 92 -16.11 -4.20 5.83
N ARG A 93 -16.23 -5.10 4.84
CA ARG A 93 -16.57 -4.76 3.45
C ARG A 93 -18.04 -5.13 3.26
N PHE A 94 -18.95 -4.15 3.21
CA PHE A 94 -20.34 -4.49 2.91
C PHE A 94 -20.39 -5.02 1.46
N PRO A 95 -21.10 -6.14 1.19
CA PRO A 95 -21.14 -6.76 -0.14
C PRO A 95 -21.51 -5.81 -1.28
N ASN A 96 -22.21 -4.72 -0.95
CA ASN A 96 -22.72 -3.72 -1.89
C ASN A 96 -22.23 -2.28 -1.62
N GLN A 97 -21.29 -2.06 -0.68
CA GLN A 97 -20.73 -0.72 -0.46
C GLN A 97 -19.24 -0.70 -0.77
N THR A 98 -18.84 0.30 -1.55
CA THR A 98 -17.44 0.65 -1.80
C THR A 98 -16.95 1.50 -0.63
N GLY A 99 -16.71 0.89 0.53
CA GLY A 99 -16.18 1.66 1.65
C GLY A 99 -15.52 0.81 2.72
N PHE A 100 -14.66 1.45 3.50
CA PHE A 100 -13.96 0.84 4.64
C PHE A 100 -14.31 1.58 5.92
N TYR A 101 -14.69 0.81 6.93
CA TYR A 101 -14.90 1.30 8.29
C TYR A 101 -13.68 0.99 9.14
N PHE A 102 -13.08 2.04 9.70
CA PHE A 102 -11.94 1.93 10.61
C PHE A 102 -12.36 2.26 12.02
N HIS A 103 -11.79 1.54 12.96
CA HIS A 103 -11.80 1.91 14.37
C HIS A 103 -10.40 2.31 14.81
N ILE A 104 -10.22 3.54 15.28
CA ILE A 104 -8.95 4.07 15.81
C ILE A 104 -9.16 4.47 17.28
N SER A 105 -8.16 4.29 18.13
CA SER A 105 -8.15 4.74 19.52
C SER A 105 -8.37 6.26 19.62
N ASN A 106 -8.98 6.70 20.72
CA ASN A 106 -9.19 8.14 20.93
C ASN A 106 -7.88 8.90 21.09
N GLU A 107 -6.85 8.25 21.65
CA GLU A 107 -5.52 8.82 21.84
C GLU A 107 -4.88 9.17 20.50
N GLU A 108 -4.92 8.25 19.53
CA GLU A 108 -4.39 8.49 18.18
C GLU A 108 -5.21 9.53 17.41
N VAL A 109 -6.53 9.57 17.60
CA VAL A 109 -7.37 10.62 17.02
C VAL A 109 -7.04 11.99 17.60
N GLU A 110 -6.88 12.09 18.92
CA GLU A 110 -6.48 13.32 19.59
C GLU A 110 -5.11 13.77 19.11
N GLU A 111 -4.14 12.85 19.03
CA GLU A 111 -2.81 13.13 18.51
C GLU A 111 -2.88 13.64 17.05
N ALA A 112 -3.69 13.01 16.20
CA ALA A 112 -3.86 13.43 14.83
C ALA A 112 -4.46 14.84 14.73
N VAL A 113 -5.47 15.14 15.54
CA VAL A 113 -6.13 16.45 15.57
C VAL A 113 -5.18 17.53 16.08
N VAL A 114 -4.47 17.30 17.18
CA VAL A 114 -3.53 18.29 17.77
C VAL A 114 -2.40 18.65 16.81
N ASN A 115 -1.98 17.69 15.98
CA ASN A 115 -0.90 17.89 15.01
C ASN A 115 -1.40 18.30 13.61
N SER A 116 -2.71 18.49 13.42
CA SER A 116 -3.26 18.94 12.15
C SER A 116 -2.97 20.41 11.87
N SER A 117 -2.80 20.77 10.60
CA SER A 117 -2.55 22.17 10.21
C SER A 117 -3.66 23.10 10.64
N PHE A 118 -4.92 22.64 10.59
CA PHE A 118 -6.06 23.42 11.05
C PHE A 118 -5.98 23.73 12.56
N TYR A 119 -5.66 22.74 13.39
CA TYR A 119 -5.54 22.96 14.83
C TYR A 119 -4.34 23.84 15.17
N LEU A 120 -3.20 23.62 14.53
CA LEU A 120 -2.00 24.43 14.72
C LEU A 120 -2.23 25.90 14.31
N ALA A 121 -2.99 26.15 13.26
CA ALA A 121 -3.37 27.51 12.83
C ALA A 121 -4.24 28.26 13.86
N LEU A 122 -4.93 27.55 14.75
CA LEU A 122 -5.66 28.14 15.89
C LEU A 122 -4.74 28.42 17.08
N GLY A 123 -3.58 27.76 17.17
CA GLY A 123 -2.61 27.85 18.25
C GLY A 123 -1.70 29.09 18.18
N ASP A 124 -0.68 29.12 19.04
CA ASP A 124 0.34 30.17 19.02
C ASP A 124 1.34 29.95 17.87
N LEU A 125 1.20 30.76 16.83
CA LEU A 125 2.05 30.69 15.62
C LEU A 125 3.52 31.04 15.89
N SER A 126 3.83 31.71 17.00
CA SER A 126 5.21 32.09 17.34
C SER A 126 6.08 30.90 17.76
N GLN A 127 5.46 29.77 18.11
CA GLN A 127 6.15 28.52 18.43
C GLN A 127 6.54 27.72 17.16
N LEU A 128 6.08 28.15 15.99
CA LEU A 128 6.25 27.41 14.74
C LEU A 128 7.38 28.02 13.90
N SER A 129 8.16 27.15 13.27
CA SER A 129 9.15 27.56 12.28
C SER A 129 8.48 28.10 11.00
N LEU A 130 9.20 28.93 10.24
CA LEU A 130 8.72 29.43 8.94
C LEU A 130 8.30 28.29 7.99
N ARG A 131 9.00 27.15 8.05
CA ARG A 131 8.70 25.98 7.22
C ARG A 131 7.36 25.34 7.62
N GLU A 132 7.10 25.21 8.92
CA GLU A 132 5.80 24.69 9.41
C GLU A 132 4.66 25.65 9.06
N LEU A 133 4.88 26.97 9.19
CA LEU A 133 3.89 27.98 8.84
C LEU A 133 3.52 27.94 7.36
N ILE A 134 4.48 27.74 6.46
CA ILE A 134 4.22 27.57 5.02
C ILE A 134 3.39 26.31 4.78
N LYS A 135 3.76 25.17 5.39
CA LYS A 135 2.99 23.92 5.26
C LYS A 135 1.56 24.06 5.76
N ILE A 136 1.37 24.76 6.89
CA ILE A 136 0.03 25.06 7.41
C ILE A 136 -0.76 25.92 6.42
N GLU A 137 -0.14 26.97 5.86
CA GLU A 137 -0.80 27.84 4.87
C GLU A 137 -1.27 27.06 3.63
N ASP A 138 -0.43 26.16 3.13
CA ASP A 138 -0.70 25.34 1.94
C ASP A 138 -1.78 24.28 2.25
N ASN A 139 -1.69 23.59 3.40
CA ASN A 139 -2.71 22.63 3.81
C ASN A 139 -4.07 23.29 4.05
N LEU A 140 -4.12 24.50 4.62
CA LEU A 140 -5.36 25.26 4.81
C LEU A 140 -6.06 25.57 3.47
N GLU A 141 -5.33 25.64 2.35
CA GLU A 141 -5.94 25.74 1.02
C GLU A 141 -6.75 24.49 0.68
N LEU A 142 -6.26 23.29 1.03
CA LEU A 142 -7.00 22.04 0.88
C LEU A 142 -8.26 22.07 1.76
N TYR A 143 -8.14 22.48 3.03
CA TYR A 143 -9.30 22.61 3.93
C TYR A 143 -10.40 23.53 3.37
N ARG A 144 -10.06 24.55 2.57
CA ARG A 144 -11.07 25.44 1.97
C ARG A 144 -12.00 24.70 1.00
N ASN A 145 -11.54 23.62 0.37
CA ASN A 145 -12.34 22.82 -0.55
C ASN A 145 -13.27 21.85 0.19
N TYR A 146 -12.91 21.44 1.42
CA TYR A 146 -13.61 20.40 2.18
C TYR A 146 -14.40 20.93 3.40
N PHE A 147 -14.11 22.15 3.86
CA PHE A 147 -14.69 22.76 5.05
C PHE A 147 -15.23 24.18 4.78
N ASN A 148 -15.87 24.78 5.77
CA ASN A 148 -16.37 26.15 5.76
C ASN A 148 -15.28 27.10 5.25
N GLN A 149 -15.44 27.51 4.00
CA GLN A 149 -14.48 28.32 3.27
C GLN A 149 -14.11 29.59 4.03
N HIS A 150 -15.05 30.18 4.79
CA HIS A 150 -14.80 31.38 5.57
C HIS A 150 -13.81 31.13 6.71
N VAL A 151 -13.99 30.04 7.47
CA VAL A 151 -13.10 29.72 8.60
C VAL A 151 -11.69 29.38 8.09
N ALA A 152 -11.60 28.50 7.09
CA ALA A 152 -10.30 28.12 6.53
C ALA A 152 -9.57 29.32 5.90
N SER A 153 -10.30 30.21 5.20
CA SER A 153 -9.72 31.45 4.64
C SER A 153 -9.27 32.42 5.73
N ALA A 154 -10.01 32.55 6.84
CA ALA A 154 -9.63 33.40 7.97
C ALA A 154 -8.35 32.89 8.64
N LEU A 155 -8.25 31.57 8.86
CA LEU A 155 -7.03 30.97 9.40
C LEU A 155 -5.84 31.14 8.45
N GLN A 156 -6.04 30.92 7.16
CA GLN A 156 -5.00 31.11 6.15
C GLN A 156 -4.52 32.57 6.12
N HIS A 157 -5.44 33.53 6.21
CA HIS A 157 -5.12 34.95 6.30
C HIS A 157 -4.27 35.28 7.54
N ASN A 158 -4.64 34.73 8.71
CA ASN A 158 -3.91 34.93 9.96
C ASN A 158 -2.48 34.39 9.87
N VAL A 159 -2.30 33.17 9.35
CA VAL A 159 -0.99 32.57 9.13
C VAL A 159 -0.15 33.42 8.17
N ARG A 160 -0.73 33.83 7.04
CA ARG A 160 -0.04 34.69 6.05
C ARG A 160 0.36 36.04 6.64
N ALA A 161 -0.52 36.69 7.40
CA ALA A 161 -0.22 37.96 8.06
C ALA A 161 0.93 37.81 9.06
N PHE A 162 0.91 36.73 9.86
CA PHE A 162 1.99 36.42 10.79
C PHE A 162 3.33 36.21 10.06
N ILE A 163 3.34 35.43 8.97
CA ILE A 163 4.54 35.21 8.15
C ILE A 163 5.09 36.56 7.64
N GLN A 164 4.23 37.43 7.11
CA GLN A 164 4.65 38.72 6.54
C GLN A 164 5.18 39.71 7.57
N GLN A 165 4.66 39.66 8.80
CA GLN A 165 5.09 40.53 9.89
C GLN A 165 6.43 40.11 10.51
N ASN A 166 6.71 38.79 10.56
CA ASN A 166 7.83 38.25 11.31
C ASN A 166 9.02 37.79 10.44
N PHE A 167 8.84 37.64 9.12
CA PHE A 167 9.88 37.14 8.22
C PHE A 167 10.07 38.04 7.00
N THR A 168 11.31 38.12 6.53
CA THR A 168 11.63 38.88 5.31
C THR A 168 11.13 38.16 4.06
N LYS A 169 10.84 38.92 3.00
CA LYS A 169 10.43 38.36 1.70
C LYS A 169 11.43 37.32 1.16
N VAL A 170 12.73 37.51 1.41
CA VAL A 170 13.79 36.59 0.97
C VAL A 170 13.71 35.26 1.70
N GLN A 171 13.57 35.28 3.04
CA GLN A 171 13.39 34.07 3.85
C GLN A 171 12.15 33.29 3.43
N VAL A 172 11.01 33.99 3.23
CA VAL A 172 9.76 33.36 2.79
C VAL A 172 9.93 32.71 1.43
N ARG A 173 10.56 33.39 0.45
CA ARG A 173 10.80 32.82 -0.87
C ARG A 173 11.69 31.58 -0.83
N GLN A 174 12.76 31.61 -0.03
CA GLN A 174 13.66 30.46 0.14
C GLN A 174 12.95 29.28 0.81
N ALA A 175 12.19 29.54 1.88
CA ALA A 175 11.45 28.51 2.60
C ALA A 175 10.34 27.89 1.73
N ARG A 176 9.67 28.68 0.88
CA ARG A 176 8.70 28.15 -0.10
C ARG A 176 9.35 27.28 -1.16
N ALA A 177 10.45 27.73 -1.76
CA ALA A 177 11.19 26.93 -2.74
C ALA A 177 11.72 25.62 -2.14
N TYR A 178 12.05 25.64 -0.85
CA TYR A 178 12.43 24.44 -0.12
C TYR A 178 11.22 23.53 0.16
N ALA A 179 10.10 24.08 0.64
CA ALA A 179 8.86 23.33 0.86
C ALA A 179 8.33 22.68 -0.42
N GLU A 180 8.35 23.39 -1.54
CA GLU A 180 7.97 22.89 -2.87
C GLU A 180 8.82 21.67 -3.26
N LYS A 181 10.14 21.72 -3.06
CA LYS A 181 11.02 20.56 -3.30
C LYS A 181 10.72 19.38 -2.37
N GLU A 182 10.36 19.64 -1.12
CA GLU A 182 9.95 18.59 -0.20
C GLU A 182 8.62 17.96 -0.58
N ASP A 183 7.68 18.77 -1.08
CA ASP A 183 6.39 18.29 -1.56
C ASP A 183 6.56 17.48 -2.84
N GLU A 184 7.41 17.91 -3.78
CA GLU A 184 7.80 17.13 -4.95
C GLU A 184 8.41 15.78 -4.55
N LEU A 185 9.34 15.78 -3.59
CA LEU A 185 9.97 14.57 -3.07
C LEU A 185 8.94 13.65 -2.40
N ARG A 186 8.07 14.21 -1.55
CA ARG A 186 7.00 13.47 -0.87
C ARG A 186 6.04 12.87 -1.89
N ASN A 187 5.59 13.63 -2.88
CA ASN A 187 4.67 13.15 -3.90
C ASN A 187 5.29 12.04 -4.75
N ALA A 188 6.55 12.20 -5.14
CA ALA A 188 7.29 11.17 -5.87
C ALA A 188 7.43 9.89 -5.02
N MET A 189 7.73 10.02 -3.73
CA MET A 189 7.75 8.89 -2.81
C MET A 189 6.38 8.21 -2.66
N LEU A 190 5.31 8.98 -2.47
CA LEU A 190 3.94 8.46 -2.35
C LEU A 190 3.53 7.69 -3.61
N GLN A 191 3.95 8.16 -4.78
CA GLN A 191 3.73 7.47 -6.05
C GLN A 191 4.47 6.12 -6.10
N GLN A 192 5.69 6.06 -5.58
CA GLN A 192 6.45 4.80 -5.53
C GLN A 192 5.88 3.83 -4.48
N GLU A 193 5.43 4.33 -3.33
CA GLU A 193 4.70 3.55 -2.34
C GLU A 193 3.41 2.95 -2.94
N TYR A 194 2.66 3.76 -3.70
CA TYR A 194 1.47 3.29 -4.42
C TYR A 194 1.77 2.15 -5.39
N ARG A 195 2.86 2.28 -6.17
CA ARG A 195 3.30 1.21 -7.08
C ARG A 195 3.69 -0.05 -6.33
N PHE A 196 4.34 0.11 -5.17
CA PHE A 196 4.66 -1.02 -4.30
C PHE A 196 3.39 -1.71 -3.81
N ASP A 197 2.44 -0.96 -3.24
CA ASP A 197 1.16 -1.49 -2.76
C ASP A 197 0.43 -2.25 -3.86
N GLU A 198 0.44 -1.72 -5.09
CA GLU A 198 -0.21 -2.37 -6.23
C GLU A 198 0.42 -3.72 -6.58
N ALA A 199 1.75 -3.81 -6.58
CA ALA A 199 2.47 -5.06 -6.79
C ALA A 199 2.22 -6.02 -5.62
N PHE A 200 2.25 -5.51 -4.38
CA PHE A 200 2.05 -6.27 -3.16
C PHE A 200 0.66 -6.90 -3.12
N VAL A 201 -0.41 -6.19 -3.46
CA VAL A 201 -1.78 -6.73 -3.53
C VAL A 201 -1.90 -7.92 -4.47
N ARG A 202 -1.22 -7.86 -5.63
CA ARG A 202 -1.25 -8.97 -6.59
C ARG A 202 -0.58 -10.22 -6.02
N LEU A 203 0.51 -10.03 -5.27
CA LEU A 203 1.21 -11.11 -4.58
C LEU A 203 0.41 -11.63 -3.39
N ASP A 204 -0.12 -10.74 -2.56
CA ASP A 204 -0.85 -11.07 -1.33
C ASP A 204 -2.16 -11.82 -1.60
N LYS A 205 -2.85 -11.50 -2.71
CA LYS A 205 -3.95 -12.33 -3.20
C LYS A 205 -3.51 -13.78 -3.39
N LYS A 206 -2.32 -13.99 -3.95
CA LYS A 206 -1.80 -15.35 -4.18
C LYS A 206 -1.37 -16.03 -2.88
N VAL A 207 -0.76 -15.29 -1.96
CA VAL A 207 -0.45 -15.75 -0.60
C VAL A 207 -1.73 -16.23 0.09
N SER A 208 -2.79 -15.43 0.07
CA SER A 208 -4.09 -15.75 0.65
C SER A 208 -4.71 -17.02 0.05
N GLU A 209 -4.63 -17.20 -1.28
CA GLU A 209 -5.08 -18.44 -1.94
C GLU A 209 -4.32 -19.68 -1.43
N LEU A 210 -3.01 -19.57 -1.20
CA LEU A 210 -2.20 -20.67 -0.67
C LEU A 210 -2.56 -20.99 0.79
N MET A 211 -2.78 -19.96 1.60
CA MET A 211 -3.19 -20.11 3.00
C MET A 211 -4.57 -20.73 3.15
N LEU A 212 -5.56 -20.25 2.38
CA LEU A 212 -6.91 -20.82 2.37
C LEU A 212 -6.88 -22.29 1.97
N LYS A 213 -6.11 -22.63 0.93
CA LYS A 213 -5.98 -24.01 0.49
C LYS A 213 -5.32 -24.91 1.53
N ALA A 214 -4.32 -24.42 2.27
CA ALA A 214 -3.76 -25.16 3.39
C ALA A 214 -4.80 -25.41 4.49
N ALA A 215 -5.57 -24.39 4.86
CA ALA A 215 -6.62 -24.50 5.88
C ALA A 215 -7.75 -25.47 5.47
N GLU A 216 -8.17 -25.45 4.20
CA GLU A 216 -9.15 -26.40 3.65
C GLU A 216 -8.66 -27.85 3.79
N LEU A 217 -7.38 -28.12 3.50
CA LEU A 217 -6.78 -29.45 3.63
C LEU A 217 -6.65 -29.90 5.08
N THR A 218 -6.49 -28.97 6.03
CA THR A 218 -6.53 -29.28 7.47
C THR A 218 -7.95 -29.62 7.94
N PHE A 219 -8.98 -28.92 7.43
CA PHE A 219 -10.38 -29.10 7.86
C PHE A 219 -11.04 -30.38 7.30
N ILE A 220 -10.64 -30.86 6.12
CA ILE A 220 -11.20 -32.07 5.48
C ILE A 220 -10.67 -33.39 6.12
N GLY A 221 -9.90 -33.29 7.20
CA GLY A 221 -9.06 -34.35 7.77
C GLY A 221 -9.72 -35.57 8.41
N ASP A 222 -10.64 -36.29 7.74
CA ASP A 222 -11.15 -37.56 8.30
C ASP A 222 -11.56 -38.68 7.32
N SER A 223 -11.26 -38.61 6.00
CA SER A 223 -11.77 -39.64 5.07
C SER A 223 -10.77 -40.39 4.18
N SER A 224 -9.47 -40.07 4.15
CA SER A 224 -8.50 -41.01 3.58
C SER A 224 -7.06 -40.75 4.04
N GLN A 225 -6.36 -41.81 4.46
CA GLN A 225 -4.91 -41.87 4.73
C GLN A 225 -4.02 -41.55 3.52
N LYS A 226 -4.58 -41.16 2.37
CA LYS A 226 -3.79 -40.85 1.19
C LYS A 226 -3.51 -39.35 1.17
N ASN A 227 -2.23 -39.03 1.34
CA ASN A 227 -1.56 -37.75 1.05
C ASN A 227 -1.21 -36.80 2.23
N ASP A 228 -0.63 -37.33 3.31
CA ASP A 228 0.02 -36.51 4.36
C ASP A 228 1.11 -35.58 3.79
N ASP A 229 1.94 -36.05 2.85
CA ASP A 229 2.99 -35.25 2.21
C ASP A 229 2.43 -34.06 1.42
N PHE A 230 1.26 -34.24 0.81
CA PHE A 230 0.56 -33.19 0.08
C PHE A 230 0.07 -32.07 1.00
N ARG A 231 -0.49 -32.44 2.16
CA ARG A 231 -0.92 -31.49 3.19
C ARG A 231 0.28 -30.75 3.76
N LEU A 232 1.34 -31.48 4.15
CA LEU A 232 2.58 -30.89 4.67
C LEU A 232 3.22 -29.90 3.69
N GLY A 233 3.17 -30.20 2.38
CA GLY A 233 3.66 -29.30 1.33
C GLY A 233 2.87 -27.98 1.24
N TYR A 234 1.55 -28.01 1.47
CA TYR A 234 0.71 -26.81 1.51
C TYR A 234 0.86 -26.03 2.81
N GLU A 235 0.97 -26.70 3.95
CA GLU A 235 1.22 -26.05 5.24
C GLU A 235 2.55 -25.29 5.21
N ARG A 236 3.61 -25.91 4.68
CA ARG A 236 4.93 -25.27 4.55
C ARG A 236 4.88 -24.03 3.66
N VAL A 237 4.30 -24.13 2.46
CA VAL A 237 4.25 -22.98 1.55
C VAL A 237 3.33 -21.88 2.06
N ALA A 238 2.24 -22.23 2.75
CA ALA A 238 1.35 -21.26 3.38
C ALA A 238 2.07 -20.50 4.51
N SER A 239 2.85 -21.20 5.36
CA SER A 239 3.67 -20.56 6.39
C SER A 239 4.67 -19.58 5.77
N LEU A 240 5.44 -20.01 4.77
CA LEU A 240 6.41 -19.15 4.10
C LEU A 240 5.77 -17.98 3.36
N ALA A 241 4.61 -18.20 2.74
CA ALA A 241 3.85 -17.16 2.07
C ALA A 241 3.33 -16.11 3.07
N ASN A 242 2.86 -16.56 4.25
CA ASN A 242 2.45 -15.67 5.34
C ASN A 242 3.64 -14.86 5.88
N ASP A 243 4.79 -15.51 6.09
CA ASP A 243 6.02 -14.84 6.54
C ASP A 243 6.48 -13.79 5.52
N LEU A 244 6.44 -14.13 4.22
CA LEU A 244 6.74 -13.19 3.14
C LEU A 244 5.81 -11.97 3.17
N SER A 245 4.49 -12.18 3.23
CA SER A 245 3.51 -11.09 3.24
C SER A 245 3.70 -10.18 4.45
N THR A 246 3.87 -10.78 5.64
CA THR A 246 4.13 -10.06 6.89
C THR A 246 5.42 -9.23 6.80
N ASN A 247 6.53 -9.87 6.43
CA ASN A 247 7.84 -9.22 6.37
C ASN A 247 7.89 -8.10 5.32
N LEU A 248 7.32 -8.30 4.12
CA LEU A 248 7.27 -7.27 3.08
C LEU A 248 6.40 -6.07 3.52
N SER A 249 5.28 -6.33 4.20
CA SER A 249 4.41 -5.28 4.74
C SER A 249 5.12 -4.47 5.83
N GLU A 250 5.81 -5.14 6.76
CA GLU A 250 6.58 -4.49 7.82
C GLU A 250 7.74 -3.64 7.29
N GLU A 251 8.46 -4.15 6.29
CA GLU A 251 9.55 -3.40 5.66
C GLU A 251 9.06 -2.19 4.89
N ARG A 252 7.96 -2.34 4.15
CA ARG A 252 7.31 -1.22 3.46
C ARG A 252 6.92 -0.15 4.48
N ARG A 253 6.25 -0.54 5.57
CA ARG A 253 5.87 0.37 6.67
C ARG A 253 7.09 1.04 7.27
N THR A 254 8.18 0.31 7.50
CA THR A 254 9.41 0.84 8.09
C THR A 254 10.08 1.86 7.17
N PHE A 255 10.20 1.55 5.88
CA PHE A 255 10.89 2.42 4.93
C PHE A 255 10.09 3.68 4.60
N PHE A 256 8.85 3.53 4.11
CA PHE A 256 8.07 4.68 3.60
C PHE A 256 7.60 5.61 4.71
N ARG A 257 7.37 5.09 5.93
CA ARG A 257 6.90 5.90 7.07
C ARG A 257 8.03 6.52 7.88
N ILE A 258 9.03 5.73 8.26
CA ILE A 258 9.96 6.12 9.32
C ILE A 258 11.20 6.79 8.73
N ASN A 259 11.76 6.23 7.66
CA ASN A 259 13.11 6.65 7.23
C ASN A 259 13.37 6.53 5.72
N PRO A 260 12.70 7.35 4.91
CA PRO A 260 12.88 7.33 3.46
C PRO A 260 14.14 8.09 3.03
N ASN A 261 15.30 7.49 3.27
CA ASN A 261 16.60 8.04 2.86
C ASN A 261 17.42 6.98 2.11
N LEU A 262 18.55 7.38 1.52
CA LEU A 262 19.39 6.46 0.72
C LEU A 262 19.90 5.25 1.51
N PRO A 263 20.44 5.38 2.75
CA PRO A 263 20.76 4.23 3.58
C PRO A 263 19.57 3.29 3.85
N GLY A 264 18.42 3.86 4.18
CA GLY A 264 17.17 3.13 4.41
C GLY A 264 16.71 2.39 3.16
N LEU A 265 16.81 3.01 1.98
CA LEU A 265 16.44 2.41 0.71
C LEU A 265 17.32 1.21 0.35
N ARG A 266 18.62 1.29 0.68
CA ARG A 266 19.54 0.16 0.49
C ARG A 266 19.18 -1.01 1.40
N LEU A 267 18.85 -0.74 2.66
CA LEU A 267 18.42 -1.77 3.61
C LEU A 267 17.10 -2.39 3.19
N PHE A 268 16.13 -1.55 2.81
CA PHE A 268 14.83 -1.96 2.29
C PHE A 268 15.00 -2.93 1.11
N ARG A 269 15.83 -2.56 0.12
CA ARG A 269 16.16 -3.42 -1.02
C ARG A 269 16.69 -4.79 -0.60
N ILE A 270 17.73 -4.81 0.24
CA ILE A 270 18.38 -6.05 0.69
C ILE A 270 17.38 -6.96 1.40
N ARG A 271 16.49 -6.40 2.21
CA ARG A 271 15.47 -7.16 2.93
C ARG A 271 14.41 -7.71 2.00
N CYS A 272 13.91 -6.91 1.04
CA CYS A 272 13.00 -7.40 0.00
C CYS A 272 13.62 -8.55 -0.81
N GLU A 273 14.86 -8.39 -1.29
CA GLU A 273 15.62 -9.45 -1.99
C GLU A 273 15.68 -10.71 -1.14
N HIS A 274 16.11 -10.57 0.12
CA HIS A 274 16.20 -11.70 1.04
C HIS A 274 14.88 -12.46 1.24
N TYR A 275 13.77 -11.75 1.46
CA TYR A 275 12.48 -12.41 1.68
C TYR A 275 11.96 -13.12 0.43
N ILE A 276 12.21 -12.56 -0.75
CA ILE A 276 11.87 -13.19 -2.04
C ILE A 276 12.71 -14.47 -2.23
N ASP A 277 14.02 -14.40 -2.01
CA ASP A 277 14.94 -15.55 -2.15
C ASP A 277 14.53 -16.72 -1.24
N VAL A 278 14.12 -16.43 0.00
CA VAL A 278 13.71 -17.45 0.98
C VAL A 278 12.50 -18.27 0.51
N VAL A 279 11.58 -17.66 -0.23
CA VAL A 279 10.34 -18.33 -0.65
C VAL A 279 10.39 -18.88 -2.08
N GLU A 280 11.34 -18.44 -2.90
CA GLU A 280 11.37 -18.71 -4.34
C GLU A 280 11.35 -20.21 -4.65
N GLU A 281 12.24 -20.98 -4.01
CA GLU A 281 12.34 -22.44 -4.23
C GLU A 281 11.02 -23.14 -3.89
N GLU A 282 10.36 -22.74 -2.80
CA GLU A 282 9.08 -23.31 -2.43
C GLU A 282 7.99 -22.85 -3.40
N PHE A 283 7.95 -21.58 -3.80
CA PHE A 283 6.94 -21.11 -4.76
C PHE A 283 7.07 -21.83 -6.11
N ALA A 284 8.26 -22.25 -6.50
CA ALA A 284 8.52 -23.06 -7.70
C ALA A 284 8.00 -24.51 -7.64
N LYS A 285 7.70 -25.07 -6.45
CA LYS A 285 7.24 -26.46 -6.30
C LYS A 285 5.79 -26.66 -6.73
N TYR A 286 5.54 -27.72 -7.49
CA TYR A 286 4.19 -28.15 -7.88
C TYR A 286 3.50 -28.91 -6.74
N ARG A 287 2.23 -28.57 -6.46
CA ARG A 287 1.47 -29.10 -5.32
C ARG A 287 0.00 -29.39 -5.67
N GLN A 288 -0.36 -29.92 -6.83
CA GLN A 288 -1.78 -30.23 -7.10
C GLN A 288 -2.16 -31.64 -6.63
N ALA A 289 -3.35 -31.79 -6.03
CA ALA A 289 -3.87 -33.10 -5.62
C ALA A 289 -4.17 -33.88 -6.90
N GLY A 290 -3.53 -35.04 -7.07
CA GLY A 290 -3.37 -35.67 -8.37
C GLY A 290 -2.04 -35.23 -8.98
N VAL A 291 -0.99 -35.93 -8.58
CA VAL A 291 0.37 -35.68 -9.00
C VAL A 291 0.56 -36.30 -10.38
N TRP A 292 -0.13 -35.79 -11.40
CA TRP A 292 -0.08 -36.37 -12.74
C TRP A 292 1.32 -36.36 -13.39
N TYR A 293 2.33 -35.74 -12.79
CA TYR A 293 3.72 -35.78 -13.28
C TYR A 293 4.69 -36.54 -12.35
N ASP A 294 4.60 -36.35 -11.04
CA ASP A 294 5.46 -37.02 -10.05
C ASP A 294 4.87 -38.32 -9.45
N GLU A 295 3.56 -38.61 -9.51
CA GLU A 295 2.95 -39.93 -9.25
C GLU A 295 2.89 -40.80 -10.52
N LEU A 296 3.27 -40.26 -11.69
CA LEU A 296 3.49 -41.13 -12.86
C LEU A 296 4.58 -42.12 -12.49
N HIS A 297 4.29 -43.41 -12.73
CA HIS A 297 5.32 -44.45 -12.70
C HIS A 297 6.53 -43.93 -13.49
N PRO A 298 7.79 -44.09 -13.03
CA PRO A 298 8.98 -43.52 -13.67
C PRO A 298 9.04 -43.73 -15.18
N ILE A 299 8.44 -44.83 -15.64
CA ILE A 299 8.25 -45.20 -17.05
C ILE A 299 7.32 -44.25 -17.81
N VAL A 300 6.18 -43.85 -17.24
CA VAL A 300 5.22 -42.94 -17.91
C VAL A 300 5.73 -41.51 -17.89
N ARG A 301 6.42 -41.09 -16.81
CA ARG A 301 7.15 -39.82 -16.78
C ARG A 301 8.25 -39.81 -17.84
N GLY A 302 9.04 -40.88 -17.92
CA GLY A 302 10.03 -41.10 -18.96
C GLY A 302 9.43 -41.13 -20.37
N LEU A 303 8.20 -41.62 -20.54
CA LEU A 303 7.46 -41.60 -21.81
C LEU A 303 6.96 -40.19 -22.16
N LEU A 304 6.46 -39.41 -21.20
CA LEU A 304 6.06 -38.01 -21.43
C LEU A 304 7.27 -37.12 -21.73
N ASP A 305 8.36 -37.31 -21.00
CA ASP A 305 9.65 -36.67 -21.29
C ASP A 305 10.20 -37.13 -22.65
N CYS A 306 10.10 -38.42 -22.99
CA CYS A 306 10.44 -38.93 -24.33
C CYS A 306 9.53 -38.39 -25.42
N CYS A 307 8.22 -38.25 -25.18
CA CYS A 307 7.27 -37.71 -26.16
C CYS A 307 7.49 -36.22 -26.35
N ARG A 308 7.80 -35.46 -25.30
CA ARG A 308 8.23 -34.05 -25.40
C ARG A 308 9.56 -33.92 -26.11
N ALA A 309 10.52 -34.79 -25.80
CA ALA A 309 11.81 -34.83 -26.46
C ALA A 309 11.68 -35.26 -27.92
N LEU A 310 10.82 -36.21 -28.26
CA LEU A 310 10.52 -36.64 -29.64
C LEU A 310 9.75 -35.56 -30.39
N ALA A 311 8.75 -34.92 -29.78
CA ALA A 311 8.06 -33.77 -30.37
C ALA A 311 9.03 -32.61 -30.61
N GLY A 312 9.95 -32.36 -29.67
CA GLY A 312 11.06 -31.44 -29.84
C GLY A 312 11.99 -31.88 -30.97
N VAL A 313 12.48 -33.12 -31.00
CA VAL A 313 13.38 -33.59 -32.07
C VAL A 313 12.69 -33.56 -33.44
N VAL A 314 11.41 -33.93 -33.54
CA VAL A 314 10.62 -33.86 -34.77
C VAL A 314 10.40 -32.41 -35.20
N ALA A 315 10.08 -31.52 -34.25
CA ALA A 315 9.95 -30.10 -34.52
C ALA A 315 11.29 -29.44 -34.87
N ALA A 316 12.43 -29.92 -34.33
CA ALA A 316 13.77 -29.45 -34.67
C ALA A 316 14.27 -29.99 -36.02
N LEU A 317 13.91 -31.23 -36.38
CA LEU A 317 14.15 -31.81 -37.70
C LEU A 317 13.31 -31.14 -38.79
N THR A 318 12.13 -30.63 -38.41
CA THR A 318 11.31 -29.79 -39.27
C THR A 318 11.64 -28.32 -39.01
N VAL A 319 12.68 -27.81 -39.68
CA VAL A 319 13.23 -26.45 -39.50
C VAL A 319 12.14 -25.37 -39.43
N VAL A 320 11.05 -25.50 -40.19
CA VAL A 320 9.96 -24.53 -40.24
C VAL A 320 9.17 -24.46 -38.91
N PRO A 321 8.59 -25.56 -38.37
CA PRO A 321 8.00 -25.58 -37.02
C PRO A 321 8.91 -25.10 -35.90
N ALA A 322 10.19 -25.51 -35.85
CA ALA A 322 11.11 -25.02 -34.80
C ALA A 322 11.32 -23.52 -34.88
N VAL A 323 11.53 -22.95 -36.07
CA VAL A 323 11.67 -21.50 -36.27
C VAL A 323 10.38 -20.76 -35.92
N LEU A 324 9.22 -21.32 -36.30
CA LEU A 324 7.93 -20.73 -35.94
C LEU A 324 7.68 -20.75 -34.43
N VAL A 325 7.99 -21.84 -33.73
CA VAL A 325 7.87 -21.90 -32.26
C VAL A 325 8.90 -20.99 -31.59
N GLU A 326 10.12 -20.90 -32.10
CA GLU A 326 11.13 -19.97 -31.59
C GLU A 326 10.67 -18.50 -31.69
N ILE A 327 10.04 -18.13 -32.82
CA ILE A 327 9.59 -16.75 -33.07
C ILE A 327 8.28 -16.42 -32.35
N TYR A 328 7.32 -17.35 -32.31
CA TYR A 328 5.96 -17.07 -31.84
C TYR A 328 5.65 -17.57 -30.44
N ALA A 329 6.43 -18.51 -29.89
CA ALA A 329 6.17 -18.99 -28.53
C ALA A 329 6.81 -18.03 -27.50
N PRO A 330 6.11 -17.71 -26.41
CA PRO A 330 6.59 -16.78 -25.39
C PRO A 330 7.86 -17.25 -24.65
N HIS A 331 8.28 -18.51 -24.83
CA HIS A 331 9.46 -19.09 -24.20
C HIS A 331 10.46 -19.67 -25.22
N GLY A 332 10.27 -19.38 -26.52
CA GLY A 332 11.04 -20.00 -27.59
C GLY A 332 10.84 -21.52 -27.68
N PHE A 333 11.56 -22.16 -28.59
CA PHE A 333 11.51 -23.59 -28.83
C PHE A 333 11.98 -24.40 -27.62
N LEU A 334 13.13 -24.02 -27.07
CA LEU A 334 13.74 -24.71 -25.94
C LEU A 334 12.86 -24.61 -24.68
N GLY A 335 12.32 -23.41 -24.40
CA GLY A 335 11.45 -23.19 -23.24
C GLY A 335 10.08 -23.86 -23.38
N THR A 336 9.56 -23.97 -24.60
CA THR A 336 8.23 -24.60 -24.83
C THR A 336 8.25 -26.11 -24.67
N PHE A 337 9.33 -26.78 -25.11
CA PHE A 337 9.38 -28.25 -25.11
C PHE A 337 10.20 -28.85 -23.97
N PHE A 338 11.20 -28.13 -23.46
CA PHE A 338 12.18 -28.70 -22.53
C PHE A 338 12.21 -28.04 -21.15
N GLN A 339 11.58 -26.87 -20.97
CA GLN A 339 11.46 -26.27 -19.64
C GLN A 339 10.15 -26.67 -18.97
N ARG A 340 10.23 -26.92 -17.66
CA ARG A 340 9.02 -27.07 -16.85
C ARG A 340 8.33 -25.70 -16.79
N PRO A 341 7.00 -25.63 -16.91
CA PRO A 341 6.31 -24.37 -16.73
C PRO A 341 6.62 -23.81 -15.33
N LYS A 342 6.62 -22.49 -15.18
CA LYS A 342 6.63 -21.88 -13.85
C LYS A 342 5.25 -22.04 -13.20
N THR A 343 5.22 -22.29 -11.91
CA THR A 343 3.97 -22.29 -11.13
C THR A 343 3.36 -20.87 -11.14
N ASP A 344 2.05 -20.77 -10.94
CA ASP A 344 1.39 -19.46 -10.84
C ASP A 344 1.94 -18.63 -9.67
N SER A 345 2.24 -19.27 -8.53
CA SER A 345 2.87 -18.62 -7.38
C SER A 345 4.24 -18.03 -7.73
N LEU A 346 5.11 -18.80 -8.40
CA LEU A 346 6.43 -18.30 -8.82
C LEU A 346 6.30 -17.14 -9.80
N LYS A 347 5.39 -17.23 -10.79
CA LYS A 347 5.14 -16.12 -11.73
C LYS A 347 4.71 -14.83 -11.03
N LYS A 348 3.88 -14.94 -9.98
CA LYS A 348 3.44 -13.76 -9.20
C LYS A 348 4.58 -13.18 -8.37
N LEU A 349 5.43 -14.03 -7.79
CA LEU A 349 6.62 -13.61 -7.06
C LEU A 349 7.61 -12.89 -7.98
N GLU A 350 7.96 -13.46 -9.14
CA GLU A 350 8.87 -12.84 -10.11
C GLU A 350 8.31 -11.53 -10.70
N SER A 351 6.99 -11.44 -10.91
CA SER A 351 6.36 -10.19 -11.32
C SER A 351 6.50 -9.10 -10.25
N PHE A 352 6.31 -9.47 -8.98
CA PHE A 352 6.53 -8.54 -7.86
C PHE A 352 8.00 -8.13 -7.79
N GLU A 353 8.91 -9.09 -7.85
CA GLU A 353 10.36 -8.85 -7.87
C GLU A 353 10.75 -7.87 -8.98
N HIS A 354 10.26 -8.09 -10.20
CA HIS A 354 10.51 -7.20 -11.33
C HIS A 354 9.96 -5.79 -11.09
N ASP A 355 8.70 -5.67 -10.63
CA ASP A 355 8.05 -4.38 -10.38
C ASP A 355 8.76 -3.55 -9.28
N ILE A 356 9.40 -4.23 -8.32
CA ILE A 356 10.06 -3.58 -7.17
C ILE A 356 11.57 -3.39 -7.38
N LEU A 357 12.27 -4.45 -7.77
CA LEU A 357 13.74 -4.55 -7.79
C LEU A 357 14.34 -4.38 -9.19
N GLY A 358 13.53 -4.56 -10.24
CA GLY A 358 13.95 -4.44 -11.63
C GLY A 358 14.33 -3.01 -12.06
N GLU A 359 14.91 -2.89 -13.24
CA GLU A 359 15.18 -1.60 -13.88
C GLU A 359 13.86 -0.85 -14.14
N GLY A 360 13.76 0.41 -13.72
CA GLY A 360 12.49 1.16 -13.73
C GLY A 360 11.46 0.70 -12.68
N GLY A 361 11.82 -0.27 -11.84
CA GLY A 361 11.05 -0.68 -10.67
C GLY A 361 11.03 0.38 -9.57
N VAL A 362 10.25 0.13 -8.52
CA VAL A 362 10.05 1.04 -7.38
C VAL A 362 11.39 1.50 -6.78
N ILE A 363 12.31 0.58 -6.53
CA ILE A 363 13.58 0.89 -5.87
C ILE A 363 14.51 1.72 -6.78
N ASP A 364 14.52 1.46 -8.08
CA ASP A 364 15.33 2.23 -9.02
C ASP A 364 14.84 3.68 -9.13
N GLU A 365 13.52 3.88 -9.24
CA GLU A 365 12.94 5.22 -9.26
C GLU A 365 13.13 5.96 -7.93
N LEU A 366 12.99 5.27 -6.78
CA LEU A 366 13.29 5.86 -5.48
C LEU A 366 14.75 6.33 -5.36
N LYS A 367 15.71 5.59 -5.93
CA LYS A 367 17.11 6.05 -5.94
C LYS A 367 17.25 7.36 -6.70
N ARG A 368 16.56 7.54 -7.83
CA ARG A 368 16.59 8.78 -8.63
C ARG A 368 15.95 9.94 -7.89
N VAL A 369 14.87 9.67 -7.18
CA VAL A 369 14.10 10.66 -6.41
C VAL A 369 14.85 11.13 -5.16
N VAL A 370 15.45 10.19 -4.41
CA VAL A 370 16.13 10.48 -3.13
C VAL A 370 17.59 10.90 -3.35
N ALA A 371 18.20 10.60 -4.50
CA ALA A 371 19.54 11.07 -4.80
C ALA A 371 19.58 12.61 -4.89
N PRO A 372 20.58 13.26 -4.26
CA PRO A 372 20.74 14.70 -4.37
C PRO A 372 20.94 15.06 -5.85
N ARG A 373 20.05 15.91 -6.39
CA ARG A 373 20.26 16.56 -7.69
C ARG A 373 21.54 17.40 -7.58
N ARG A 374 22.61 16.93 -8.23
CA ARG A 374 23.92 17.61 -8.25
C ARG A 374 23.88 18.89 -9.07
#